data_AF-E3I764-F1
#
_entry.id   AF-E3I764-F1
#
_cell.length_a   1.000
_cell.length_b   1.000
_cell.length_c   1.000
_cell.angle_alpha   90.00
_cell.angle_beta   90.00
_cell.angle_gamma   90.00
#
_symmetry.space_group_name_H-M   'P 1'
#
loop_
_entity.id
_entity.type
_entity.pdbx_description
1 polymer ?
#
loop_
_entity_poly.entity_id
_entity_poly.type
_entity_poly.pdbx_seq_one_letter_code
_entity_poly.pdbx_strand_id
1 'polypeptide(L)'
;MARDNHPRERQARALARKKGTRPPYDRILIVTEGSKTEPIYFEDIRQQNRVPSAHIRIVPGEGTAPIQIVDTAWDLFLKEKAFEWVFAVFDRDEHRTYHEALRRAAALDQSRKNDEGKSIRFIAIPSVPCFELWLLLHFRDVHDFWHRHALIRELRSDLPGYEKGMEGVYERTEPSLAQAVARAQRLKARFSPENGRDPYTSVDEVVSLLRSIRAAR
;
A
#
# COMPACT_ATOMS: atom_id res chain seq x y z
N MET A 1 48.59 -35.13 13.94
CA MET A 1 47.82 -34.36 12.94
C MET A 1 46.60 -33.76 13.64
N ALA A 2 46.74 -32.61 14.29
CA ALA A 2 45.63 -31.90 14.92
C ALA A 2 45.17 -30.79 13.97
N ARG A 3 43.93 -30.88 13.47
CA ARG A 3 43.30 -29.77 12.75
C ARG A 3 42.70 -28.84 13.79
N ASP A 4 43.41 -27.76 14.07
CA ASP A 4 42.97 -26.67 14.92
C ASP A 4 41.68 -26.06 14.38
N ASN A 5 40.62 -26.15 15.19
CA ASN A 5 39.29 -25.64 14.86
C ASN A 5 39.13 -24.28 15.56
N HIS A 6 39.73 -23.25 14.95
CA HIS A 6 39.95 -21.93 15.56
C HIS A 6 38.60 -21.28 15.95
N PRO A 7 38.48 -20.63 17.13
CA PRO A 7 37.23 -20.02 17.61
C PRO A 7 36.59 -19.04 16.61
N ARG A 8 37.42 -18.34 15.82
CA ARG A 8 37.01 -17.43 14.75
C ARG A 8 36.29 -18.15 13.59
N GLU A 9 36.69 -19.38 13.24
CA GLU A 9 36.02 -20.17 12.20
C GLU A 9 34.68 -20.72 12.68
N ARG A 10 34.58 -21.08 13.97
CA ARG A 10 33.30 -21.41 14.61
C ARG A 10 32.37 -20.21 14.68
N GLN A 11 32.88 -19.02 14.97
CA GLN A 11 32.10 -17.79 15.02
C GLN A 11 31.66 -17.33 13.61
N ALA A 12 32.54 -17.43 12.61
CA ALA A 12 32.21 -17.18 11.20
C ALA A 12 31.19 -18.20 10.65
N ARG A 13 31.31 -19.49 11.00
CA ARG A 13 30.30 -20.51 10.67
C ARG A 13 28.99 -20.28 11.42
N ALA A 14 29.02 -19.86 12.68
CA ALA A 14 27.83 -19.53 13.45
C ALA A 14 27.12 -18.28 12.90
N LEU A 15 27.88 -17.27 12.43
CA LEU A 15 27.37 -16.08 11.74
C LEU A 15 26.83 -16.42 10.35
N ALA A 16 27.50 -17.30 9.60
CA ALA A 16 27.03 -17.79 8.31
C ALA A 16 25.79 -18.69 8.43
N ARG A 17 25.66 -19.43 9.54
CA ARG A 17 24.46 -20.24 9.88
C ARG A 17 23.35 -19.39 10.52
N LYS A 18 23.68 -18.20 11.01
CA LYS A 18 22.78 -17.08 11.31
C LYS A 18 22.49 -16.19 10.09
N LYS A 19 22.72 -16.67 8.85
CA LYS A 19 21.89 -16.20 7.73
C LYS A 19 20.47 -16.59 8.09
N GLY A 20 19.79 -15.67 8.76
CA GLY A 20 18.45 -15.86 9.28
C GLY A 20 17.61 -16.46 8.17
N THR A 21 16.95 -17.57 8.47
CA THR A 21 15.78 -18.00 7.72
C THR A 21 14.89 -16.78 7.58
N ARG A 22 14.87 -16.21 6.37
CA ARG A 22 14.10 -15.02 6.04
C ARG A 22 12.69 -15.27 6.56
N PRO A 23 12.08 -14.35 7.33
CA PRO A 23 10.67 -14.45 7.62
C PRO A 23 9.95 -14.64 6.27
N PRO A 24 9.04 -15.62 6.13
CA PRO A 24 8.51 -16.05 4.84
C PRO A 24 7.57 -15.03 4.17
N TYR A 25 7.57 -13.77 4.62
CA TYR A 25 6.69 -12.73 4.12
C TYR A 25 7.33 -12.02 2.93
N ASP A 26 6.53 -11.82 1.91
CA ASP A 26 6.84 -10.97 0.77
C ASP A 26 7.21 -9.55 1.23
N ARG A 27 8.16 -8.93 0.54
CA ARG A 27 8.57 -7.54 0.73
C ARG A 27 7.69 -6.66 -0.13
N ILE A 28 7.16 -5.61 0.50
CA ILE A 28 6.16 -4.72 -0.07
C ILE A 28 6.72 -3.31 -0.07
N LEU A 29 6.64 -2.66 -1.24
CA LEU A 29 6.80 -1.22 -1.39
C LEU A 29 5.43 -0.59 -1.63
N ILE A 30 5.06 0.40 -0.84
CA ILE A 30 3.86 1.24 -1.02
C ILE A 30 4.34 2.66 -1.23
N VAL A 31 4.05 3.23 -2.39
CA VAL A 31 4.29 4.64 -2.69
C VAL A 31 2.95 5.36 -2.73
N THR A 32 2.85 6.46 -1.98
CA THR A 32 1.61 7.23 -1.78
C THR A 32 1.70 8.61 -2.42
N GLU A 33 0.60 9.13 -2.96
CA GLU A 33 0.52 10.52 -3.45
C GLU A 33 0.65 11.53 -2.30
N GLY A 34 -0.16 11.38 -1.25
CA GLY A 34 -0.10 12.23 -0.07
C GLY A 34 1.03 11.83 0.89
N SER A 35 1.58 12.81 1.59
CA SER A 35 2.60 12.60 2.63
C SER A 35 2.02 12.45 4.04
N LYS A 36 0.69 12.38 4.17
CA LYS A 36 -0.01 12.44 5.45
C LYS A 36 -0.95 11.25 5.65
N THR A 37 -2.21 11.37 5.20
CA THR A 37 -3.28 10.43 5.55
C THR A 37 -2.95 8.99 5.14
N GLU A 38 -2.57 8.77 3.89
CA GLU A 38 -2.30 7.46 3.31
C GLU A 38 -1.10 6.77 3.97
N PRO A 39 0.09 7.39 4.06
CA PRO A 39 1.23 6.75 4.70
C PRO A 39 0.98 6.47 6.18
N ILE A 40 0.35 7.40 6.92
CA ILE A 40 -0.01 7.17 8.33
C ILE A 40 -0.94 5.96 8.46
N TYR A 41 -2.00 5.89 7.64
CA TYR A 41 -2.96 4.80 7.70
C TYR A 41 -2.33 3.42 7.43
N PHE A 42 -1.46 3.30 6.42
CA PHE A 42 -0.77 2.03 6.15
C PHE A 42 0.28 1.70 7.21
N GLU A 43 0.90 2.72 7.78
CA GLU A 43 1.91 2.59 8.82
C GLU A 43 1.29 2.08 10.13
N ASP A 44 0.10 2.55 10.50
CA ASP A 44 -0.67 2.04 11.64
C ASP A 44 -0.92 0.52 11.49
N ILE A 45 -1.33 0.06 10.31
CA ILE A 45 -1.53 -1.37 10.01
C ILE A 45 -0.22 -2.15 10.17
N ARG A 46 0.89 -1.63 9.62
CA ARG A 46 2.21 -2.25 9.70
C ARG A 46 2.66 -2.41 11.16
N GLN A 47 2.51 -1.35 11.95
CA GLN A 47 2.89 -1.32 13.36
C GLN A 47 2.04 -2.28 14.19
N GLN A 48 0.73 -2.29 13.97
CA GLN A 48 -0.19 -3.20 14.65
C GLN A 48 0.14 -4.68 14.35
N ASN A 49 0.53 -5.00 13.11
CA ASN A 49 0.94 -6.35 12.71
C ASN A 49 2.39 -6.69 13.11
N ARG A 50 3.11 -5.74 13.73
CA ARG A 50 4.51 -5.87 14.18
C ARG A 50 5.47 -6.24 13.06
N VAL A 51 5.17 -5.85 11.82
CA VAL A 51 6.00 -6.17 10.66
C VAL A 51 7.11 -5.13 10.52
N PRO A 52 8.40 -5.51 10.45
CA PRO A 52 9.48 -4.53 10.31
C PRO A 52 9.36 -3.68 9.04
N SER A 53 9.84 -2.43 9.08
CA SER A 53 9.89 -1.54 7.91
C SER A 53 10.77 -2.06 6.77
N ALA A 54 11.71 -2.96 7.08
CA ALA A 54 12.50 -3.68 6.08
C ALA A 54 11.69 -4.67 5.22
N HIS A 55 10.48 -5.04 5.66
CA HIS A 55 9.55 -5.90 4.92
C HIS A 55 8.43 -5.11 4.27
N ILE A 56 7.84 -4.13 4.96
CA ILE A 56 6.83 -3.23 4.39
C ILE A 56 7.39 -1.82 4.44
N ARG A 57 7.75 -1.28 3.28
CA ARG A 57 8.24 0.07 3.13
C ARG A 57 7.13 0.95 2.57
N ILE A 58 6.78 1.99 3.32
CA ILE A 58 5.76 2.98 2.93
C ILE A 58 6.48 4.32 2.78
N VAL A 59 6.35 4.95 1.61
CA VAL A 59 6.98 6.24 1.31
C VAL A 59 6.04 7.15 0.51
N PRO A 60 6.12 8.48 0.69
CA PRO A 60 5.50 9.41 -0.25
C PRO A 60 6.26 9.43 -1.58
N GLY A 61 5.55 9.67 -2.68
CA GLY A 61 6.12 9.82 -4.01
C GLY A 61 6.80 11.17 -4.24
N GLU A 62 7.61 11.27 -5.30
CA GLU A 62 8.21 12.53 -5.74
C GLU A 62 7.26 13.24 -6.70
N GLY A 63 6.38 14.09 -6.15
CA GLY A 63 5.36 14.83 -6.90
C GLY A 63 3.94 14.45 -6.49
N THR A 64 2.95 15.01 -7.18
CA THR A 64 1.53 14.85 -6.83
C THR A 64 0.70 14.30 -7.96
N ALA A 65 1.22 14.22 -9.20
CA ALA A 65 0.46 13.64 -10.30
C ALA A 65 0.53 12.10 -10.26
N PRO A 66 -0.56 11.36 -10.52
CA PRO A 66 -0.61 9.90 -10.50
C PRO A 66 0.53 9.21 -11.26
N ILE A 67 0.91 9.74 -12.43
CA ILE A 67 2.02 9.18 -13.23
C ILE A 67 3.36 9.27 -12.49
N GLN A 68 3.60 10.35 -11.75
CA GLN A 68 4.81 10.54 -10.96
C GLN A 68 4.88 9.55 -9.79
N ILE A 69 3.73 9.18 -9.23
CA ILE A 69 3.66 8.17 -8.17
C ILE A 69 4.03 6.79 -8.72
N VAL A 70 3.51 6.45 -9.90
CA VAL A 70 3.90 5.21 -10.62
C VAL A 70 5.39 5.22 -10.95
N ASP A 71 5.93 6.33 -11.44
CA ASP A 71 7.36 6.48 -11.77
C ASP A 71 8.25 6.37 -10.54
N THR A 72 7.88 7.03 -9.44
CA THR A 72 8.63 6.95 -8.18
C THR A 72 8.65 5.51 -7.64
N ALA A 73 7.51 4.83 -7.66
CA ALA A 73 7.43 3.42 -7.26
C ALA A 73 8.31 2.52 -8.13
N TRP A 74 8.34 2.80 -9.43
CA TRP A 74 9.18 2.07 -10.37
C TRP A 74 10.68 2.29 -10.13
N ASP A 75 11.10 3.54 -9.96
CA ASP A 75 12.51 3.89 -9.76
C ASP A 75 13.05 3.33 -8.44
N LEU A 76 12.26 3.42 -7.37
CA LEU A 76 12.59 2.80 -6.08
C LEU A 76 12.72 1.28 -6.21
N PHE A 77 11.80 0.63 -6.94
CA PHE A 77 11.94 -0.79 -7.23
C PHE A 77 13.22 -1.10 -8.03
N LEU A 78 13.54 -0.34 -9.08
CA LEU A 78 14.72 -0.62 -9.91
C LEU A 78 16.04 -0.45 -9.14
N LYS A 79 16.08 0.47 -8.18
CA LYS A 79 17.25 0.73 -7.33
C LYS A 79 17.54 -0.43 -6.39
N GLU A 80 16.51 -1.04 -5.80
CA GLU A 80 16.67 -2.05 -4.75
C GLU A 80 16.44 -3.48 -5.25
N LYS A 81 15.53 -3.64 -6.21
CA LYS A 81 15.01 -4.91 -6.75
C LYS A 81 14.58 -5.90 -5.68
N ALA A 82 14.28 -5.39 -4.49
CA ALA A 82 14.08 -6.18 -3.29
C ALA A 82 12.61 -6.38 -2.96
N PHE A 83 11.66 -6.10 -3.87
CA PHE A 83 10.24 -6.15 -3.56
C PHE A 83 9.54 -7.22 -4.41
N GLU A 84 8.64 -7.97 -3.77
CA GLU A 84 7.70 -8.86 -4.43
C GLU A 84 6.43 -8.10 -4.88
N TRP A 85 5.98 -7.14 -4.06
CA TRP A 85 4.83 -6.28 -4.35
C TRP A 85 5.23 -4.82 -4.37
N VAL A 86 4.80 -4.11 -5.40
CA VAL A 86 4.98 -2.67 -5.56
C VAL A 86 3.61 -2.04 -5.81
N PHE A 87 3.17 -1.18 -4.89
CA PHE A 87 1.90 -0.48 -4.94
C PHE A 87 2.12 1.01 -5.19
N ALA A 88 1.40 1.56 -6.16
CA ALA A 88 1.29 2.99 -6.39
C ALA A 88 -0.11 3.46 -5.99
N VAL A 89 -0.23 4.15 -4.86
CA VAL A 89 -1.47 4.64 -4.28
C VAL A 89 -1.65 6.11 -4.65
N PHE A 90 -2.70 6.43 -5.39
CA PHE A 90 -2.94 7.78 -5.88
C PHE A 90 -4.42 8.09 -6.01
N ASP A 91 -4.73 9.38 -6.01
CA ASP A 91 -6.07 9.88 -6.17
C ASP A 91 -6.35 10.19 -7.64
N ARG A 92 -7.61 10.08 -8.04
CA ARG A 92 -8.03 10.59 -9.35
C ARG A 92 -7.96 12.12 -9.31
N ASP A 93 -8.60 12.72 -8.32
CA ASP A 93 -8.87 14.16 -8.17
C ASP A 93 -9.15 14.87 -9.51
N GLU A 94 -8.46 15.96 -9.84
CA GLU A 94 -8.56 16.65 -11.13
C GLU A 94 -7.37 16.33 -12.06
N HIS A 95 -6.59 15.28 -11.73
CA HIS A 95 -5.36 14.95 -12.43
C HIS A 95 -5.59 14.51 -13.88
N ARG A 96 -4.78 15.04 -14.80
CA ARG A 96 -4.83 14.72 -16.23
C ARG A 96 -4.14 13.40 -16.57
N THR A 97 -3.17 13.00 -15.76
CA THR A 97 -2.32 11.81 -15.98
C THR A 97 -2.85 10.55 -15.32
N TYR A 98 -4.02 10.61 -14.69
CA TYR A 98 -4.64 9.48 -13.99
C TYR A 98 -4.76 8.21 -14.85
N HIS A 99 -5.34 8.31 -16.05
CA HIS A 99 -5.50 7.14 -16.94
C HIS A 99 -4.16 6.65 -17.51
N GLU A 100 -3.19 7.56 -17.68
CA GLU A 100 -1.84 7.19 -18.08
C GLU A 100 -1.15 6.37 -17.00
N ALA A 101 -1.31 6.77 -15.73
CA ALA A 101 -0.80 6.05 -14.58
C ALA A 101 -1.37 4.64 -14.47
N LEU A 102 -2.69 4.47 -14.66
CA LEU A 102 -3.34 3.15 -14.70
C LEU A 102 -2.72 2.24 -15.77
N ARG A 103 -2.63 2.74 -17.02
CA ARG A 103 -2.04 1.99 -18.13
C ARG A 103 -0.58 1.64 -17.90
N ARG A 104 0.19 2.58 -17.36
CA ARG A 104 1.62 2.37 -17.07
C ARG A 104 1.80 1.31 -15.98
N ALA A 105 1.07 1.39 -14.89
CA ALA A 105 1.15 0.40 -13.82
C ALA A 105 0.80 -1.01 -14.34
N ALA A 106 -0.25 -1.14 -15.15
CA ALA A 106 -0.61 -2.40 -15.78
C ALA A 106 0.49 -2.95 -16.71
N ALA A 107 1.18 -2.08 -17.46
CA ALA A 107 2.31 -2.48 -18.30
C ALA A 107 3.56 -2.88 -17.50
N LEU A 108 3.70 -2.40 -16.26
CA LEU A 108 4.82 -2.72 -15.38
C LEU A 108 4.60 -4.04 -14.61
N ASP A 109 3.36 -4.49 -14.40
CA ASP A 109 3.05 -5.73 -13.71
C ASP A 109 3.77 -6.92 -14.38
N GLN A 110 4.52 -7.69 -13.58
CA GLN A 110 5.29 -8.86 -14.04
C GLN A 110 6.35 -8.58 -15.12
N SER A 111 6.62 -7.32 -15.46
CA SER A 111 7.60 -6.91 -16.48
C SER A 111 9.06 -7.10 -16.05
N ARG A 112 9.29 -7.22 -14.73
CA ARG A 112 10.62 -7.40 -14.12
C ARG A 112 10.62 -8.44 -13.04
N LYS A 113 11.83 -8.89 -12.73
CA LYS A 113 12.12 -9.82 -11.65
C LYS A 113 12.83 -9.10 -10.51
N ASN A 114 12.55 -9.52 -9.29
CA ASN A 114 13.28 -9.10 -8.10
C ASN A 114 14.65 -9.79 -7.99
N ASP A 115 15.38 -9.50 -6.91
CA ASP A 115 16.68 -10.07 -6.54
C ASP A 115 16.66 -11.59 -6.31
N GLU A 116 15.48 -12.19 -6.13
CA GLU A 116 15.26 -13.64 -6.05
C GLU A 116 14.86 -14.27 -7.40
N GLY A 117 14.79 -13.48 -8.48
CA GLY A 117 14.41 -13.97 -9.81
C GLY A 117 12.91 -14.23 -9.99
N LYS A 118 12.06 -13.79 -9.06
CA LYS A 118 10.60 -13.88 -9.13
C LYS A 118 10.03 -12.66 -9.85
N SER A 119 9.03 -12.86 -10.70
CA SER A 119 8.29 -11.74 -11.30
C SER A 119 7.59 -10.94 -10.21
N ILE A 120 7.73 -9.62 -10.26
CA ILE A 120 7.07 -8.74 -9.28
C ILE A 120 5.61 -8.53 -9.63
N ARG A 121 4.81 -8.20 -8.61
CA ARG A 121 3.49 -7.60 -8.82
C ARG A 121 3.60 -6.09 -8.72
N PHE A 122 3.21 -5.38 -9.77
CA PHE A 122 3.14 -3.92 -9.80
C PHE A 122 1.68 -3.51 -9.97
N ILE A 123 1.10 -2.84 -8.96
CA ILE A 123 -0.36 -2.62 -8.91
C ILE A 123 -0.64 -1.15 -8.61
N ALA A 124 -1.48 -0.54 -9.45
CA ALA A 124 -2.07 0.76 -9.17
C ALA A 124 -3.22 0.62 -8.17
N ILE A 125 -3.26 1.50 -7.19
CA ILE A 125 -4.27 1.54 -6.13
C ILE A 125 -4.97 2.91 -6.18
N PRO A 126 -5.85 3.13 -7.17
CA PRO A 126 -6.53 4.39 -7.33
C PRO A 126 -7.64 4.57 -6.29
N SER A 127 -7.93 5.82 -5.92
CA SER A 127 -9.18 6.24 -5.28
C SER A 127 -9.85 7.36 -6.07
N VAL A 128 -11.15 7.23 -6.32
CA VAL A 128 -11.97 8.16 -7.11
C VAL A 128 -13.12 8.67 -6.22
N PRO A 129 -13.14 9.95 -5.83
CA PRO A 129 -12.17 10.99 -6.23
C PRO A 129 -10.83 10.93 -5.49
N CYS A 130 -10.81 10.46 -4.23
CA CYS A 130 -9.65 10.56 -3.36
C CYS A 130 -9.66 9.50 -2.23
N PHE A 131 -8.55 9.34 -1.53
CA PHE A 131 -8.35 8.34 -0.47
C PHE A 131 -9.42 8.38 0.61
N GLU A 132 -9.96 9.56 0.95
CA GLU A 132 -11.02 9.67 1.94
C GLU A 132 -12.28 8.86 1.60
N LEU A 133 -12.50 8.48 0.33
CA LEU A 133 -13.56 7.53 -0.03
C LEU A 133 -13.38 6.23 0.75
N TRP A 134 -12.17 5.68 0.79
CA TRP A 134 -11.88 4.45 1.53
C TRP A 134 -12.28 4.58 3.00
N LEU A 135 -11.91 5.70 3.65
CA LEU A 135 -12.26 5.96 5.05
C LEU A 135 -13.77 6.05 5.26
N LEU A 136 -14.48 6.74 4.36
CA LEU A 136 -15.94 6.87 4.44
C LEU A 136 -16.66 5.52 4.32
N LEU A 137 -16.13 4.60 3.52
CA LEU A 137 -16.69 3.26 3.37
C LEU A 137 -16.66 2.44 4.66
N HIS A 138 -15.91 2.84 5.69
CA HIS A 138 -16.04 2.19 7.01
C HIS A 138 -17.37 2.48 7.70
N PHE A 139 -18.04 3.58 7.37
CA PHE A 139 -19.23 4.04 8.07
C PHE A 139 -20.51 3.80 7.27
N ARG A 140 -20.47 4.06 5.96
CA ARG A 140 -21.67 4.00 5.11
C ARG A 140 -21.37 3.53 3.70
N ASP A 141 -22.41 3.09 3.01
CA ASP A 141 -22.38 2.84 1.58
C ASP A 141 -22.32 4.17 0.80
N VAL A 142 -21.57 4.16 -0.30
CA VAL A 142 -21.51 5.27 -1.26
C VAL A 142 -21.94 4.72 -2.61
N HIS A 143 -22.83 5.42 -3.30
CA HIS A 143 -23.40 4.96 -4.57
C HIS A 143 -23.16 5.93 -5.72
N ASP A 144 -23.08 7.22 -5.41
CA ASP A 144 -22.92 8.29 -6.37
C ASP A 144 -21.53 8.93 -6.23
N PHE A 145 -21.08 9.53 -7.32
CA PHE A 145 -19.83 10.29 -7.30
C PHE A 145 -20.00 11.58 -6.52
N TRP A 146 -19.12 11.78 -5.54
CA TRP A 146 -18.98 13.04 -4.82
C TRP A 146 -17.62 13.66 -5.12
N HIS A 147 -17.58 14.98 -5.25
CA HIS A 147 -16.31 15.70 -5.31
C HIS A 147 -15.58 15.64 -3.95
N ARG A 148 -14.24 15.71 -3.94
CA ARG A 148 -13.41 15.55 -2.72
C ARG A 148 -13.90 16.36 -1.51
N HIS A 149 -14.29 17.62 -1.72
CA HIS A 149 -14.78 18.49 -0.64
C HIS A 149 -16.09 18.01 -0.02
N ALA A 150 -17.03 17.52 -0.83
CA ALA A 150 -18.29 16.97 -0.33
C ALA A 150 -18.03 15.67 0.42
N LEU A 151 -17.15 14.82 -0.12
CA LEU A 151 -16.77 13.56 0.50
C LEU A 151 -16.13 13.76 1.88
N ILE A 152 -15.18 14.68 2.00
CA ILE A 152 -14.51 15.01 3.27
C ILE A 152 -15.52 15.58 4.29
N ARG A 153 -16.51 16.37 3.84
CA ARG A 153 -17.57 16.87 4.72
C ARG A 153 -18.41 15.73 5.28
N GLU A 154 -18.83 14.78 4.45
CA GLU A 154 -19.57 13.60 4.91
C GLU A 154 -18.73 12.72 5.84
N LEU A 155 -17.45 12.51 5.50
CA LEU A 155 -16.52 11.78 6.37
C LEU A 155 -16.40 12.44 7.75
N ARG A 156 -16.34 13.78 7.82
CA ARG A 156 -16.30 14.49 9.12
C ARG A 156 -17.58 14.34 9.94
N SER A 157 -18.70 14.04 9.30
CA SER A 157 -19.94 13.73 10.02
C SER A 157 -19.88 12.36 10.69
N ASP A 158 -19.29 11.36 10.03
CA ASP A 158 -19.16 10.00 10.59
C ASP A 158 -17.94 9.83 11.49
N LEU A 159 -16.89 10.59 11.20
CA LEU A 159 -15.63 10.61 11.91
C LEU A 159 -15.37 12.03 12.45
N PRO A 160 -16.09 12.45 13.52
CA PRO A 160 -15.90 13.76 14.12
C PRO A 160 -14.43 14.01 14.46
N GLY A 161 -13.99 15.23 14.17
CA GLY A 161 -12.62 15.69 14.34
C GLY A 161 -11.67 15.33 13.20
N TYR A 162 -12.09 14.60 12.16
CA TYR A 162 -11.18 14.19 11.07
C TYR A 162 -10.46 15.38 10.41
N GLU A 163 -9.14 15.29 10.41
CA GLU A 163 -8.20 16.17 9.71
C GLU A 163 -7.21 15.34 8.91
N LYS A 164 -6.74 15.87 7.78
CA LYS A 164 -5.73 15.18 6.95
C LYS A 164 -4.44 15.02 7.75
N GLY A 165 -3.96 13.78 7.85
CA GLY A 165 -2.80 13.43 8.67
C GLY A 165 -3.09 13.26 10.17
N MET A 166 -4.36 13.14 10.55
CA MET A 166 -4.73 12.66 11.89
C MET A 166 -4.15 11.25 12.12
N GLU A 167 -3.47 11.07 13.24
CA GLU A 167 -3.05 9.76 13.75
C GLU A 167 -4.24 8.99 14.35
N GLY A 168 -4.16 7.67 14.42
CA GLY A 168 -5.23 6.88 15.06
C GLY A 168 -6.44 6.60 14.15
N VAL A 169 -6.37 6.98 12.86
CA VAL A 169 -7.48 6.81 11.92
C VAL A 169 -7.72 5.33 11.63
N TYR A 170 -6.66 4.54 11.50
CA TYR A 170 -6.82 3.10 11.29
C TYR A 170 -7.52 2.44 12.49
N GLU A 171 -7.10 2.73 13.72
CA GLU A 171 -7.67 2.18 14.95
C GLU A 171 -9.16 2.53 15.10
N ARG A 172 -9.56 3.75 14.72
CA ARG A 172 -10.96 4.17 14.74
C ARG A 172 -11.81 3.49 13.67
N THR A 173 -11.20 3.06 12.57
CA THR A 173 -11.90 2.49 11.41
C THR A 173 -11.83 0.97 11.37
N GLU A 174 -10.83 0.35 12.00
CA GLU A 174 -10.57 -1.09 12.02
C GLU A 174 -11.80 -1.94 12.41
N PRO A 175 -12.60 -1.58 13.44
CA PRO A 175 -13.76 -2.37 13.82
C PRO A 175 -14.76 -2.63 12.68
N SER A 176 -14.85 -1.68 11.73
CA SER A 176 -15.73 -1.76 10.57
C SER A 176 -15.02 -2.16 9.28
N LEU A 177 -13.76 -2.59 9.35
CA LEU A 177 -12.95 -2.86 8.16
C LEU A 177 -13.54 -3.95 7.24
N ALA A 178 -14.15 -5.00 7.81
CA ALA A 178 -14.82 -6.01 6.98
C ALA A 178 -15.98 -5.42 6.16
N GLN A 179 -16.68 -4.42 6.71
CA GLN A 179 -17.75 -3.72 5.99
C GLN A 179 -17.18 -2.80 4.92
N ALA A 180 -16.08 -2.09 5.20
CA ALA A 180 -15.39 -1.25 4.23
C ALA A 180 -14.91 -2.05 3.02
N VAL A 181 -14.27 -3.21 3.25
CA VAL A 181 -13.86 -4.13 2.18
C VAL A 181 -15.06 -4.59 1.36
N ALA A 182 -16.16 -5.01 1.99
CA ALA A 182 -17.35 -5.45 1.28
C ALA A 182 -17.99 -4.32 0.46
N ARG A 183 -17.97 -3.09 0.95
CA ARG A 183 -18.47 -1.90 0.24
C ARG A 183 -17.57 -1.52 -0.94
N ALA A 184 -16.25 -1.55 -0.77
CA ALA A 184 -15.30 -1.35 -1.86
C ALA A 184 -15.49 -2.39 -2.97
N GLN A 185 -15.67 -3.67 -2.60
CA GLN A 185 -15.98 -4.73 -3.56
C GLN A 185 -17.30 -4.49 -4.32
N ARG A 186 -18.35 -3.99 -3.65
CA ARG A 186 -19.60 -3.60 -4.31
C ARG A 186 -19.39 -2.46 -5.31
N LEU A 187 -18.57 -1.47 -4.99
CA LEU A 187 -18.19 -0.41 -5.94
C LEU A 187 -17.46 -1.00 -7.15
N LYS A 188 -16.47 -1.87 -6.93
CA LYS A 188 -15.70 -2.52 -8.01
C LYS A 188 -16.54 -3.44 -8.90
N ALA A 189 -17.64 -4.01 -8.37
CA ALA A 189 -18.59 -4.78 -9.17
C ALA A 189 -19.47 -3.91 -10.08
N ARG A 190 -19.62 -2.62 -9.76
CA ARG A 190 -20.51 -1.70 -10.47
C ARG A 190 -19.75 -0.72 -11.37
N PHE A 191 -18.54 -0.34 -10.97
CA PHE A 191 -17.75 0.73 -11.57
C PHE A 191 -16.34 0.28 -11.91
N SER A 192 -15.74 0.98 -12.86
CA SER A 192 -14.36 0.76 -13.31
C SER A 192 -13.50 1.97 -12.96
N PRO A 193 -12.24 1.78 -12.55
CA PRO A 193 -11.33 2.89 -12.31
C PRO A 193 -11.11 3.70 -13.60
N GLU A 194 -11.29 3.10 -14.78
CA GLU A 194 -11.13 3.75 -16.08
C GLU A 194 -12.23 4.76 -16.42
N ASN A 195 -13.39 4.72 -15.76
CA ASN A 195 -14.36 5.81 -15.95
C ASN A 195 -13.86 7.10 -15.30
N GLY A 196 -13.19 7.00 -14.14
CA GLY A 196 -12.61 8.14 -13.42
C GLY A 196 -13.63 9.20 -12.98
N ARG A 197 -14.92 8.86 -13.00
CA ARG A 197 -16.06 9.73 -12.69
C ARG A 197 -17.13 9.06 -11.82
N ASP A 198 -16.90 7.81 -11.44
CA ASP A 198 -17.72 7.04 -10.51
C ASP A 198 -16.93 6.74 -9.24
N PRO A 199 -17.58 6.56 -8.08
CA PRO A 199 -16.89 6.22 -6.86
C PRO A 199 -16.21 4.85 -6.99
N TYR A 200 -14.89 4.84 -6.79
CA TYR A 200 -14.06 3.64 -6.94
C TYR A 200 -12.88 3.71 -5.98
N THR A 201 -12.49 2.60 -5.38
CA THR A 201 -11.20 2.50 -4.68
C THR A 201 -10.69 1.06 -4.72
N SER A 202 -9.38 0.90 -4.83
CA SER A 202 -8.69 -0.40 -4.69
C SER A 202 -7.88 -0.49 -3.38
N VAL A 203 -8.05 0.44 -2.44
CA VAL A 203 -7.30 0.45 -1.17
C VAL A 203 -7.53 -0.83 -0.35
N ASP A 204 -8.70 -1.46 -0.50
CA ASP A 204 -9.03 -2.73 0.14
C ASP A 204 -8.04 -3.86 -0.23
N GLU A 205 -7.42 -3.82 -1.41
CA GLU A 205 -6.47 -4.83 -1.88
C GLU A 205 -5.17 -4.78 -1.07
N VAL A 206 -4.62 -3.57 -0.89
CA VAL A 206 -3.41 -3.36 -0.06
C VAL A 206 -3.72 -3.70 1.39
N VAL A 207 -4.84 -3.20 1.93
CA VAL A 207 -5.20 -3.44 3.33
C VAL A 207 -5.41 -4.93 3.61
N SER A 208 -6.05 -5.66 2.70
CA SER A 208 -6.25 -7.11 2.83
C SER A 208 -4.92 -7.86 2.82
N LEU A 209 -3.99 -7.48 1.94
CA LEU A 209 -2.65 -8.06 1.91
C LEU A 209 -1.90 -7.77 3.21
N LEU A 210 -1.84 -6.50 3.64
CA LEU A 210 -1.16 -6.10 4.87
C LEU A 210 -1.69 -6.84 6.09
N ARG A 211 -3.00 -7.08 6.19
CA ARG A 211 -3.64 -7.83 7.29
C ARG A 211 -3.36 -9.33 7.25
N SER A 212 -3.07 -9.89 6.08
CA SER A 212 -2.67 -11.30 5.96
C SER A 212 -1.25 -11.54 6.48
N ILE A 213 -0.43 -10.48 6.54
CA ILE A 213 0.95 -10.55 7.02
C ILE A 213 0.95 -10.31 8.53
N ARG A 214 1.46 -11.28 9.28
CA ARG A 214 1.71 -11.15 10.72
C ARG A 214 3.11 -11.61 10.99
N ALA A 215 3.90 -10.86 11.76
CA ALA A 215 5.19 -11.34 12.22
C ALA A 215 5.03 -12.69 12.95
N ALA A 216 5.92 -13.64 12.65
CA ALA A 216 5.99 -14.90 13.40
C ALA A 216 6.24 -14.55 14.88
N ARG A 217 5.42 -15.11 15.77
CA ARG A 217 5.60 -14.97 17.22
C ARG A 217 6.92 -15.56 17.66
#